data_AF-A0A814PN91-F1
#
_entry.id   AF-A0A814PN91-F1
#
_cell.length_a   1.000
_cell.length_b   1.000
_cell.length_c   1.000
_cell.angle_alpha   90.00
_cell.angle_beta   90.00
_cell.angle_gamma   90.00
#
_symmetry.space_group_name_H-M   'P 1'
#
loop_
_entity.id
_entity.type
_entity.pdbx_description
1 polymer ?
#
loop_
_entity_poly.entity_id
_entity_poly.type
_entity_poly.pdbx_seq_one_letter_code
_entity_poly.pdbx_strand_id
1 'polypeptide(L)'
;MIVLDLSMVQTLLGEESLSLQLRHISSYLIWYFKANNCEELLHEVILLVGYFTVLNSDNQLKIELGTPPTILQQLCNLSFNYFSDRRLISVLFPTLICCCYNNEKNKSVLTNELSPDMLVNFIQETCDKKDDKKEVLFLEEKFDFERRFPSKLWQSAINYFA
;
A
#
# COMPACT_ATOMS: atom_id res chain seq x y z
N MET A 1 -19.68 8.74 12.71
CA MET A 1 -18.60 8.00 12.03
C MET A 1 -17.52 9.01 11.74
N ILE A 2 -16.38 8.94 12.42
CA ILE A 2 -15.27 9.87 12.18
C ILE A 2 -14.63 9.43 10.86
N VAL A 3 -14.83 10.21 9.81
CA VAL A 3 -14.16 10.01 8.53
C VAL A 3 -12.74 10.52 8.72
N LEU A 4 -11.73 9.70 8.39
CA LEU A 4 -10.33 10.12 8.39
C LEU A 4 -10.17 11.30 7.41
N ASP A 5 -9.71 12.45 7.90
CA ASP A 5 -9.32 13.56 7.03
C ASP A 5 -7.96 13.24 6.42
N LEU A 6 -8.01 12.62 5.23
CA LEU A 6 -6.83 12.19 4.49
C LEU A 6 -5.87 13.36 4.21
N SER A 7 -6.42 14.52 3.85
CA SER A 7 -5.60 15.69 3.55
C SER A 7 -4.84 16.15 4.78
N MET A 8 -5.53 16.26 5.92
CA MET A 8 -4.91 16.65 7.19
C MET A 8 -3.78 15.68 7.58
N VAL A 9 -4.04 14.36 7.48
CA VAL A 9 -3.06 13.32 7.82
C VAL A 9 -1.84 13.40 6.90
N GLN A 10 -2.05 13.47 5.59
CA GLN A 10 -0.96 13.52 4.63
C GLN A 10 -0.11 14.79 4.76
N THR A 11 -0.74 15.94 5.03
CA THR A 11 -0.03 17.20 5.25
C THR A 11 0.79 17.17 6.53
N LEU A 12 0.17 16.78 7.66
CA LEU A 12 0.84 16.75 8.96
C LEU A 12 2.00 15.76 8.97
N LEU A 13 1.76 14.51 8.56
CA LEU A 13 2.81 13.49 8.50
C LEU A 13 3.84 13.77 7.40
N GLY A 14 3.48 14.60 6.43
CA GLY A 14 4.34 14.99 5.31
C GLY A 14 5.35 16.08 5.68
N GLU A 15 5.23 16.76 6.82
CA GLU A 15 6.23 17.74 7.24
C GLU A 15 7.62 17.10 7.37
N GLU A 16 8.69 17.86 7.12
CA GLU A 16 10.06 17.32 7.00
C GLU A 16 10.50 16.52 8.23
N SER A 17 10.27 17.06 9.44
CA SER A 17 10.62 16.41 10.70
C SER A 17 9.74 15.17 10.97
N LEU A 18 8.42 15.30 10.79
CA LEU A 18 7.47 14.22 11.07
C LEU A 18 7.59 13.08 10.07
N SER A 19 7.82 13.38 8.79
CA SER A 19 8.01 12.36 7.76
C SER A 19 9.30 11.56 7.96
N LEU A 20 10.37 12.16 8.50
CA LEU A 20 11.56 11.41 8.92
C LEU A 20 11.25 10.44 10.06
N GLN A 21 10.52 10.89 11.09
CA GLN A 21 10.14 10.02 12.21
C GLN A 21 9.18 8.92 11.78
N LEU A 22 8.18 9.25 10.96
CA LEU A 22 7.26 8.28 10.37
C LEU A 22 8.04 7.20 9.61
N ARG A 23 9.08 7.58 8.86
CA ARG A 23 9.89 6.61 8.13
C ARG A 23 10.62 5.67 9.06
N HIS A 24 11.32 6.19 10.06
CA HIS A 24 12.05 5.35 11.01
C HIS A 24 11.12 4.40 11.77
N ILE A 25 9.98 4.92 12.25
CA ILE A 25 8.98 4.12 12.98
C ILE A 25 8.40 3.06 12.05
N SER A 26 7.94 3.43 10.86
CA SER A 26 7.32 2.47 9.92
C SER A 26 8.31 1.40 9.49
N SER A 27 9.54 1.77 9.14
CA SER A 27 10.56 0.81 8.74
C SER A 27 10.95 -0.14 9.87
N TYR A 28 11.05 0.36 11.11
CA TYR A 28 11.31 -0.47 12.27
C TYR A 28 10.16 -1.44 12.54
N LEU A 29 8.91 -0.95 12.53
CA LEU A 29 7.73 -1.77 12.80
C LEU A 29 7.52 -2.84 11.72
N ILE A 30 7.72 -2.53 10.44
CA ILE A 30 7.64 -3.52 9.36
C ILE A 30 8.67 -4.63 9.59
N TRP A 31 9.92 -4.26 9.87
CA TRP A 31 10.99 -5.22 10.15
C TRP A 31 10.68 -6.07 11.40
N TYR A 32 10.26 -5.43 12.49
CA TYR A 32 10.01 -6.10 13.76
C TYR A 32 8.80 -7.04 13.70
N PHE A 33 7.66 -6.59 13.17
CA PHE A 33 6.45 -7.41 13.11
C PHE A 33 6.56 -8.55 12.10
N LYS A 34 7.30 -8.35 11.00
CA LYS A 34 7.67 -9.45 10.09
C LYS A 34 8.46 -10.55 10.81
N ALA A 35 9.36 -10.19 11.72
CA ALA A 35 10.18 -11.16 12.45
C ALA A 35 9.43 -11.86 13.61
N ASN A 36 8.47 -11.17 14.23
CA ASN A 36 7.75 -11.65 15.42
C ASN A 36 6.32 -12.15 15.14
N ASN A 37 5.93 -12.28 13.87
CA ASN A 37 4.61 -12.76 13.41
C ASN A 37 3.42 -12.01 14.01
N CYS A 38 3.54 -10.69 14.20
CA CYS A 38 2.43 -9.85 14.65
C CYS A 38 1.70 -9.23 13.45
N GLU A 39 0.88 -10.04 12.77
CA GLU A 39 0.22 -9.66 11.51
C GLU A 39 -0.73 -8.47 11.68
N GLU A 40 -1.51 -8.42 12.76
CA GLU A 40 -2.49 -7.35 12.99
C GLU A 40 -1.84 -5.95 13.00
N LEU A 41 -0.75 -5.78 13.75
CA LEU A 41 -0.04 -4.50 13.81
C LEU A 41 0.71 -4.22 12.51
N LEU A 42 1.23 -5.24 11.83
CA LEU A 42 1.82 -5.07 10.51
C LEU A 42 0.79 -4.56 9.50
N HIS A 43 -0.45 -5.07 9.54
CA HIS A 43 -1.53 -4.62 8.68
C HIS A 43 -1.89 -3.16 8.91
N GLU A 44 -1.90 -2.69 10.16
CA GLU A 44 -2.11 -1.26 10.46
C GLU A 44 -0.99 -0.38 9.92
N VAL A 45 0.26 -0.83 9.99
CA VAL A 45 1.40 -0.08 9.40
C VAL A 45 1.30 -0.05 7.88
N ILE A 46 0.95 -1.17 7.24
CA ILE A 46 0.71 -1.24 5.80
C ILE A 46 -0.42 -0.29 5.38
N LEU A 47 -1.51 -0.24 6.17
CA LEU A 47 -2.64 0.65 5.93
C LEU A 47 -2.25 2.12 6.07
N LEU A 48 -1.52 2.47 7.13
CA LEU A 48 -0.99 3.82 7.37
C LEU A 48 -0.12 4.30 6.20
N VAL A 49 0.80 3.46 5.72
CA VAL A 49 1.65 3.80 4.57
C VAL A 49 0.80 4.07 3.31
N GLY A 50 -0.25 3.27 3.08
CA GLY A 50 -1.15 3.47 1.95
C GLY A 50 -1.90 4.81 2.02
N TYR A 51 -2.45 5.16 3.19
CA TYR A 51 -3.08 6.47 3.39
C TYR A 51 -2.09 7.63 3.28
N PHE A 52 -0.85 7.45 3.74
CA PHE A 52 0.17 8.47 3.64
C PHE A 52 0.53 8.81 2.18
N THR A 53 0.51 7.82 1.28
CA THR A 53 1.02 7.95 -0.09
C THR A 53 -0.05 8.09 -1.17
N VAL A 54 -1.29 7.64 -0.93
CA VAL A 54 -2.34 7.61 -1.96
C VAL A 54 -2.52 8.99 -2.62
N LEU A 55 -2.29 9.03 -3.93
CA LEU A 55 -2.43 10.24 -4.78
C LEU A 55 -1.63 11.46 -4.27
N ASN A 56 -0.54 11.23 -3.54
CA ASN A 56 0.32 12.27 -3.00
C ASN A 56 1.78 12.01 -3.40
N SER A 57 2.21 12.62 -4.51
CA SER A 57 3.55 12.42 -5.09
C SER A 57 4.69 12.74 -4.11
N ASP A 58 4.52 13.79 -3.29
CA ASP A 58 5.55 14.21 -2.35
C ASP A 58 5.74 13.15 -1.25
N ASN A 59 4.65 12.60 -0.73
CA ASN A 59 4.70 11.55 0.29
C ASN A 59 5.16 10.20 -0.28
N GLN A 60 4.78 9.88 -1.53
CA GLN A 60 5.34 8.74 -2.26
C GLN A 60 6.86 8.84 -2.40
N LEU A 61 7.41 10.02 -2.70
CA LEU A 61 8.85 10.20 -2.77
C LEU A 61 9.53 10.03 -1.41
N LYS A 62 8.88 10.46 -0.32
CA LYS A 62 9.42 10.37 1.04
C LYS A 62 9.66 8.93 1.47
N ILE A 63 8.75 8.00 1.19
CA ILE A 63 8.92 6.59 1.61
C ILE A 63 10.18 5.92 1.01
N GLU A 64 10.69 6.46 -0.10
CA GLU A 64 11.94 6.05 -0.76
C GLU A 64 13.18 6.86 -0.36
N LEU A 65 13.07 7.77 0.59
CA LEU A 65 14.22 8.48 1.15
C LEU A 65 14.81 7.68 2.32
N GLY A 66 16.12 7.80 2.49
CA GLY A 66 16.85 7.23 3.63
C GLY A 66 17.73 6.05 3.25
N THR A 67 18.18 5.32 4.26
CA THR A 67 19.06 4.16 4.09
C THR A 67 18.23 2.93 3.70
N PRO A 68 18.62 2.18 2.66
CA PRO A 68 17.99 0.92 2.32
C PRO A 68 18.08 -0.11 3.47
N PRO A 69 17.10 -1.03 3.59
CA PRO A 69 15.90 -1.13 2.76
C PRO A 69 14.88 -0.02 3.09
N THR A 70 14.40 0.68 2.05
CA THR A 70 13.34 1.70 2.18
C THR A 70 12.00 1.05 2.57
N ILE A 71 10.99 1.86 2.93
CA ILE A 71 9.67 1.31 3.27
C ILE A 71 9.10 0.50 2.10
N LEU A 72 9.16 1.01 0.86
CA LEU A 72 8.65 0.26 -0.29
C LEU A 72 9.43 -1.04 -0.49
N GLN A 73 10.76 -1.01 -0.39
CA GLN A 73 11.58 -2.21 -0.50
C GLN A 73 11.22 -3.23 0.60
N GLN A 74 10.98 -2.79 1.83
CA GLN A 74 10.55 -3.69 2.91
C GLN A 74 9.17 -4.29 2.65
N LEU A 75 8.23 -3.51 2.11
CA LEU A 75 6.89 -3.98 1.71
C LEU A 75 6.97 -5.02 0.57
N CYS A 76 7.81 -4.77 -0.44
CA CYS A 76 8.05 -5.73 -1.52
C CYS A 76 8.73 -7.02 -1.04
N ASN A 77 9.47 -6.94 0.07
CA ASN A 77 10.19 -8.07 0.65
C ASN A 77 9.45 -8.76 1.81
N LEU A 78 8.14 -8.56 1.97
CA LEU A 78 7.34 -9.31 2.96
C LEU A 78 7.32 -10.82 2.65
N SER A 79 6.84 -11.65 3.59
CA SER A 79 6.77 -13.10 3.36
C SER A 79 5.85 -13.45 2.19
N PHE A 80 6.13 -14.55 1.48
CA PHE A 80 5.38 -15.01 0.32
C PHE A 80 3.85 -15.07 0.51
N ASN A 81 3.36 -15.28 1.74
CA ASN A 81 1.93 -15.27 2.06
C ASN A 81 1.25 -13.93 1.66
N TYR A 82 1.95 -12.80 1.75
CA TYR A 82 1.43 -11.48 1.33
C TYR A 82 1.26 -11.33 -0.19
N PHE A 83 1.77 -12.29 -0.97
CA PHE A 83 1.68 -12.33 -2.42
C PHE A 83 0.87 -13.53 -2.93
N SER A 84 0.35 -14.37 -2.03
CA SER A 84 -0.35 -15.63 -2.39
C SER A 84 -1.66 -15.86 -1.64
N ASP A 85 -1.75 -15.52 -0.34
CA ASP A 85 -3.01 -15.57 0.40
C ASP A 85 -3.87 -14.37 0.02
N ARG A 86 -5.07 -14.65 -0.50
CA ARG A 86 -6.06 -13.64 -0.90
C ARG A 86 -6.31 -12.59 0.18
N ARG A 87 -6.30 -12.97 1.46
CA ARG A 87 -6.53 -12.06 2.58
C ARG A 87 -5.38 -11.07 2.76
N LEU A 88 -4.15 -11.56 2.68
CA LEU A 88 -2.96 -10.71 2.86
C LEU A 88 -2.69 -9.86 1.61
N ILE A 89 -3.02 -10.37 0.42
CA ILE A 89 -3.02 -9.60 -0.83
C ILE A 89 -3.93 -8.37 -0.71
N SER A 90 -5.16 -8.53 -0.21
CA SER A 90 -6.07 -7.38 0.00
C SER A 90 -5.56 -6.37 1.02
N VAL A 91 -4.60 -6.74 1.87
CA VAL A 91 -3.92 -5.79 2.76
C VAL A 91 -2.76 -5.10 2.06
N LEU A 92 -1.88 -5.84 1.38
CA LEU A 92 -0.65 -5.30 0.81
C LEU A 92 -0.83 -4.60 -0.53
N PHE A 93 -1.55 -5.19 -1.48
CA PHE A 93 -1.56 -4.73 -2.87
C PHE A 93 -2.16 -3.33 -3.04
N PRO A 94 -3.27 -2.98 -2.36
CA PRO A 94 -3.75 -1.60 -2.35
C PRO A 94 -2.68 -0.60 -1.91
N THR A 95 -1.83 -0.95 -0.92
CA THR A 95 -0.73 -0.10 -0.46
C THR A 95 0.32 0.09 -1.55
N LEU A 96 0.74 -1.00 -2.19
CA LEU A 96 1.74 -0.93 -3.27
C LEU A 96 1.23 -0.07 -4.44
N ILE A 97 -0.05 -0.19 -4.79
CA ILE A 97 -0.70 0.67 -5.78
C ILE A 97 -0.64 2.14 -5.35
N CYS A 98 -0.99 2.45 -4.09
CA CYS A 98 -0.94 3.82 -3.56
C CYS A 98 0.49 4.39 -3.56
N CYS A 99 1.48 3.57 -3.24
CA CYS A 99 2.89 3.96 -3.23
C CYS A 99 3.44 4.25 -4.63
N CYS A 100 2.97 3.53 -5.65
CA CYS A 100 3.62 3.52 -6.98
C CYS A 100 2.82 4.22 -8.10
N TYR A 101 1.50 4.36 -7.98
CA TYR A 101 0.69 4.93 -9.06
C TYR A 101 1.09 6.38 -9.37
N ASN A 102 1.31 6.66 -10.66
CA ASN A 102 1.84 7.93 -11.19
C ASN A 102 3.20 8.36 -10.60
N ASN A 103 4.05 7.41 -10.21
CA ASN A 103 5.39 7.68 -9.69
C ASN A 103 6.42 6.71 -10.27
N GLU A 104 7.10 7.13 -11.33
CA GLU A 104 8.07 6.29 -12.06
C GLU A 104 9.22 5.78 -11.19
N LYS A 105 9.66 6.57 -10.20
CA LYS A 105 10.72 6.15 -9.28
C LYS A 105 10.26 4.96 -8.43
N ASN A 106 9.08 5.08 -7.82
CA ASN A 106 8.53 4.02 -6.99
C ASN A 106 8.11 2.80 -7.83
N LYS A 107 7.55 3.01 -9.03
CA LYS A 107 7.30 1.94 -10.00
C LYS A 107 8.59 1.19 -10.34
N SER A 108 9.71 1.89 -10.56
CA SER A 108 11.00 1.26 -10.84
C SER A 108 11.49 0.40 -9.65
N VAL A 109 11.37 0.90 -8.42
CA VAL A 109 11.69 0.11 -7.22
C VAL A 109 10.81 -1.14 -7.13
N LEU A 110 9.50 -1.00 -7.35
CA LEU A 110 8.58 -2.14 -7.40
C LEU A 110 9.00 -3.17 -8.45
N THR A 111 9.31 -2.74 -9.69
CA THR A 111 9.70 -3.64 -10.79
C THR A 111 11.01 -4.39 -10.55
N ASN A 112 11.90 -3.85 -9.72
CA ASN A 112 13.15 -4.53 -9.37
C ASN A 112 12.91 -5.69 -8.38
N GLU A 113 11.82 -5.62 -7.61
CA GLU A 113 11.53 -6.59 -6.55
C GLU A 113 10.41 -7.57 -6.95
N LEU A 114 9.43 -7.11 -7.75
CA LEU A 114 8.17 -7.80 -8.04
C LEU A 114 7.70 -7.55 -9.48
N SER A 115 6.91 -8.47 -10.05
CA SER A 115 6.20 -8.20 -11.32
C SER A 115 5.00 -7.26 -11.11
N PRO A 116 4.91 -6.13 -11.85
CA PRO A 116 3.74 -5.25 -11.83
C PRO A 116 2.43 -5.92 -12.29
N ASP A 117 2.52 -7.00 -13.08
CA ASP A 117 1.36 -7.75 -13.57
C ASP A 117 0.49 -8.26 -12.41
N MET A 118 1.12 -8.54 -11.26
CA MET A 118 0.38 -8.95 -10.05
C MET A 118 -0.59 -7.86 -9.58
N LEU A 119 -0.20 -6.58 -9.68
CA LEU A 119 -1.08 -5.47 -9.33
C LEU A 119 -2.18 -5.29 -10.38
N VAL A 120 -1.86 -5.46 -11.67
CA VAL A 120 -2.84 -5.42 -12.77
C VAL A 120 -3.92 -6.48 -12.57
N ASN A 121 -3.51 -7.73 -12.38
CA ASN A 121 -4.41 -8.86 -12.16
C ASN A 121 -5.30 -8.63 -10.92
N PHE A 122 -4.72 -8.13 -9.82
CA PHE A 122 -5.48 -7.81 -8.62
C PHE A 122 -6.56 -6.75 -8.87
N ILE A 123 -6.24 -5.66 -9.59
CA ILE A 123 -7.21 -4.61 -9.89
C ILE A 123 -8.32 -5.16 -10.79
N GLN A 124 -7.97 -5.94 -11.83
CA GLN A 124 -8.94 -6.56 -12.74
C GLN A 124 -9.90 -7.51 -12.01
N GLU A 125 -9.38 -8.44 -11.21
CA GLU A 125 -10.20 -9.35 -10.41
C GLU A 125 -11.12 -8.60 -9.43
N THR A 126 -10.67 -7.44 -8.92
CA THR A 126 -11.49 -6.60 -8.03
C THR A 126 -12.58 -5.85 -8.80
N CYS A 127 -12.34 -5.47 -10.06
CA CYS A 127 -13.38 -4.94 -10.96
C CYS A 127 -14.47 -6.00 -11.18
N ASP A 128 -14.08 -7.22 -11.55
CA ASP A 128 -15.01 -8.30 -11.91
C ASP A 128 -15.88 -8.75 -10.72
N LYS A 129 -15.32 -8.77 -9.51
CA LYS A 129 -16.04 -9.15 -8.28
C LYS A 129 -17.09 -8.15 -7.82
N LYS A 130 -17.11 -6.90 -8.33
CA LYS A 130 -18.20 -5.97 -8.00
C LYS A 130 -19.54 -6.42 -8.58
N ASP A 131 -19.52 -7.18 -9.67
CA ASP A 131 -20.73 -7.63 -10.35
C ASP A 131 -21.31 -8.90 -9.70
N ASP A 132 -20.47 -9.74 -9.09
CA ASP A 132 -20.87 -10.94 -8.34
C ASP A 132 -20.73 -10.72 -6.82
N LYS A 133 -21.78 -10.19 -6.19
CA LYS A 133 -21.90 -10.08 -4.72
C LYS A 133 -21.95 -11.46 -4.04
N LYS A 134 -20.85 -12.20 -3.95
CA LYS A 134 -20.75 -13.46 -3.18
C LYS A 134 -19.30 -13.93 -3.01
N GLU A 135 -18.55 -13.25 -2.15
CA GLU A 135 -17.58 -13.87 -1.24
C GLU A 135 -17.04 -12.76 -0.33
N VAL A 136 -17.70 -12.57 0.82
CA VAL A 136 -17.18 -11.68 1.85
C VAL A 136 -16.01 -12.41 2.49
N LEU A 137 -14.80 -12.13 2.01
CA LEU A 137 -13.59 -12.40 2.78
C LEU A 137 -13.76 -11.69 4.14
N PHE A 138 -13.55 -12.40 5.24
CA PHE A 138 -13.71 -11.92 6.63
C PHE A 138 -12.68 -10.84 7.05
N LEU A 139 -12.32 -9.93 6.15
CA LEU A 139 -11.46 -8.80 6.48
C LEU A 139 -12.32 -7.59 6.86
N GLU A 140 -11.80 -6.81 7.79
CA GLU A 140 -12.42 -5.54 8.17
C GLU A 140 -12.56 -4.63 6.94
N GLU A 141 -13.69 -3.94 6.83
CA GLU A 141 -14.02 -3.05 5.71
C GLU A 141 -12.90 -2.04 5.39
N LYS A 142 -12.07 -1.68 6.38
CA LYS A 142 -10.93 -0.75 6.17
C LYS A 142 -9.90 -1.25 5.15
N PHE A 143 -9.83 -2.55 4.88
CA PHE A 143 -8.93 -3.13 3.88
C PHE A 143 -9.52 -3.17 2.47
N ASP A 144 -10.79 -2.78 2.30
CA ASP A 144 -11.43 -2.73 0.99
C ASP A 144 -10.67 -1.80 0.05
N PHE A 145 -10.33 -2.29 -1.15
CA PHE A 145 -9.57 -1.52 -2.12
C PHE A 145 -10.24 -0.18 -2.47
N GLU A 146 -11.58 -0.15 -2.59
CA GLU A 146 -12.36 1.05 -2.90
C GLU A 146 -12.20 2.18 -1.89
N ARG A 147 -11.98 1.85 -0.61
CA ARG A 147 -11.79 2.83 0.46
C ARG A 147 -10.36 3.37 0.50
N ARG A 148 -9.44 2.71 -0.19
CA ARG A 148 -8.01 2.98 -0.15
C ARG A 148 -7.51 3.63 -1.44
N PHE A 149 -8.13 3.33 -2.58
CA PHE A 149 -7.78 3.91 -3.87
C PHE A 149 -9.04 4.17 -4.72
N PRO A 150 -9.23 5.39 -5.28
CA PRO A 150 -10.48 5.75 -5.94
C PRO A 150 -10.83 4.84 -7.14
N SER A 151 -12.04 4.29 -7.13
CA SER A 151 -12.54 3.38 -8.18
C SER A 151 -12.50 3.95 -9.60
N LYS A 152 -12.65 5.28 -9.72
CA LYS A 152 -12.54 6.00 -11.01
C LYS A 152 -11.16 5.89 -11.66
N LEU A 153 -10.13 5.61 -10.87
CA LEU A 153 -8.74 5.53 -11.33
C LEU A 153 -8.27 4.09 -11.60
N TRP A 154 -9.10 3.07 -11.34
CA TRP A 154 -8.69 1.67 -11.46
C TRP A 154 -8.27 1.30 -12.87
N GLN A 155 -9.03 1.73 -13.88
CA GLN A 155 -8.65 1.49 -15.28
C GLN A 155 -7.35 2.22 -15.67
N SER A 156 -7.15 3.44 -15.15
CA SER A 156 -5.90 4.17 -15.39
C SER A 156 -4.73 3.49 -14.69
N ALA A 157 -4.92 2.93 -13.49
CA ALA A 157 -3.92 2.17 -12.77
C ALA A 157 -3.56 0.86 -13.50
N ILE A 158 -4.54 0.14 -14.05
CA ILE A 158 -4.30 -1.03 -14.91
C ILE A 158 -3.37 -0.66 -16.07
N ASN A 159 -3.70 0.39 -16.82
CA ASN A 159 -2.89 0.84 -17.95
C ASN A 159 -1.50 1.35 -17.53
N TYR A 160 -1.38 1.86 -16.30
CA TYR A 160 -0.13 2.37 -15.76
C TYR A 160 0.84 1.24 -15.35
N PHE A 161 0.31 0.13 -14.83
CA PHE A 161 1.13 -0.99 -14.35
C PHE A 161 1.36 -2.09 -15.40
N ALA A 162 0.52 -2.15 -16.43
CA ALA A 162 0.76 -2.95 -17.64
C ALA A 162 2.01 -2.48 -18.39
#